data_AF-A0A7V1IFN3-F1
#
_entry.id   AF-A0A7V1IFN3-F1
#
_cell.length_a   1.000
_cell.length_b   1.000
_cell.length_c   1.000
_cell.angle_alpha   90.00
_cell.angle_beta   90.00
_cell.angle_gamma   90.00
#
_symmetry.space_group_name_H-M   'P 1'
#
loop_
_entity.id
_entity.type
_entity.pdbx_description
1 polymer ?
#
loop_
_entity_poly.entity_id
_entity_poly.type
_entity_poly.pdbx_seq_one_letter_code
_entity_poly.pdbx_strand_id
1 'polypeptide(L)'
;VGGREIGFLFGQYKRLRNEFTGVLTGKGLTWGGSLIRPEATGYGAVYFAAEMLATRNDTLEGKVCLVSGSGNVAQYACEKLLDFGAKPVTLSDSSGYIYDPEGIDREKLAWVMELKNVRRGRIREYVDQFKSATYTPTDPNLDYNPLWNHKADCAFPSATQNEINGEDAKHLITNGVTVVSEGANMPTTLDGVKVFLDEGILYGPGKAANAGGVAVSGLEMSQNSIRLSWSREEVDQRLQGIMKNIHQAAREAAERYGTPGNYVNGANIAGFIKVANAMMDQGIV
;
A
#
# COMPACT_ATOMS: atom_id res chain seq x y z
N VAL A 1 12.12 -11.16 -5.06
CA VAL A 1 12.57 -11.08 -6.47
C VAL A 1 12.42 -9.63 -6.92
N GLY A 2 13.52 -8.91 -7.17
CA GLY A 2 13.51 -7.50 -7.58
C GLY A 2 13.73 -7.32 -9.09
N GLY A 3 13.85 -6.07 -9.54
CA GLY A 3 14.05 -5.75 -10.95
C GLY A 3 15.31 -6.39 -11.56
N ARG A 4 16.37 -6.56 -10.76
CA ARG A 4 17.60 -7.28 -11.16
C ARG A 4 17.31 -8.73 -11.54
N GLU A 5 16.61 -9.46 -10.68
CA GLU A 5 16.28 -10.87 -10.93
C GLU A 5 15.29 -11.02 -12.08
N ILE A 6 14.31 -10.10 -12.21
CA ILE A 6 13.37 -10.07 -13.36
C ILE A 6 14.13 -9.86 -14.68
N GLY A 7 15.17 -9.03 -14.69
CA GLY A 7 16.06 -8.88 -15.86
C GLY A 7 16.75 -10.17 -16.27
N PHE A 8 17.30 -10.93 -15.32
CA PHE A 8 17.93 -12.23 -15.61
C PHE A 8 16.94 -13.25 -16.15
N LEU A 9 15.76 -13.34 -15.52
CA LEU A 9 14.70 -14.26 -15.95
C LEU A 9 14.19 -13.93 -17.35
N PHE A 10 13.91 -12.65 -17.62
CA PHE A 10 13.44 -12.21 -18.93
C PHE A 10 14.50 -12.41 -20.03
N GLY A 11 15.77 -12.12 -19.73
CA GLY A 11 16.87 -12.37 -20.66
C GLY A 11 16.98 -13.83 -21.05
N GLN A 12 16.87 -14.74 -20.08
CA GLN A 12 16.92 -16.18 -20.34
C GLN A 12 15.67 -16.70 -21.06
N TYR A 13 14.49 -16.19 -20.72
CA TYR A 13 13.25 -16.48 -21.46
C TYR A 13 13.39 -16.11 -22.94
N LYS A 14 13.81 -14.88 -23.21
CA LYS A 14 13.99 -14.37 -24.58
C LYS A 14 14.95 -15.24 -25.38
N ARG A 15 16.07 -15.67 -24.76
CA ARG A 15 17.05 -16.57 -25.41
C ARG A 15 16.45 -17.93 -25.76
N LEU A 16 15.68 -18.54 -24.85
CA LEU A 16 15.14 -19.89 -25.04
C LEU A 16 13.94 -19.92 -25.98
N ARG A 17 13.06 -18.91 -25.91
CA ARG A 17 11.82 -18.84 -26.69
C ARG A 17 11.98 -18.11 -28.02
N ASN A 18 13.07 -17.36 -28.19
CA ASN A 18 13.35 -16.52 -29.35
C ASN A 18 12.22 -15.53 -29.67
N GLU A 19 11.62 -14.93 -28.63
CA GLU A 19 10.56 -13.94 -28.77
C GLU A 19 10.66 -12.84 -27.71
N PHE A 20 10.18 -11.65 -28.06
CA PHE A 20 10.06 -10.51 -27.14
C PHE A 20 8.58 -10.22 -26.87
N THR A 21 8.07 -10.75 -25.76
CA THR A 21 6.65 -10.68 -25.38
C THR A 21 6.50 -10.32 -23.90
N GLY A 22 5.31 -9.88 -23.49
CA GLY A 22 4.99 -9.47 -22.13
C GLY A 22 4.82 -10.62 -21.13
N VAL A 23 5.71 -11.62 -21.13
CA VAL A 23 5.60 -12.82 -20.26
C VAL A 23 5.82 -12.52 -18.77
N LEU A 24 6.58 -11.46 -18.46
CA LEU A 24 6.87 -11.01 -17.10
C LEU A 24 6.50 -9.53 -16.96
N THR A 25 6.06 -9.13 -15.77
CA THR A 25 5.86 -7.73 -15.37
C THR A 25 6.94 -7.28 -14.39
N GLY A 26 7.01 -5.96 -14.12
CA GLY A 26 8.11 -5.39 -13.34
C GLY A 26 9.42 -5.34 -14.13
N LYS A 27 9.32 -5.25 -15.46
CA LYS A 27 10.46 -5.08 -16.35
C LYS A 27 11.08 -3.70 -16.18
N GLY A 28 12.33 -3.54 -16.61
CA GLY A 28 12.97 -2.23 -16.67
C GLY A 28 12.36 -1.38 -17.79
N LEU A 29 12.34 -0.06 -17.57
CA LEU A 29 11.71 0.89 -18.50
C LEU A 29 12.29 0.82 -19.92
N THR A 30 13.57 0.51 -20.05
CA THR A 30 14.25 0.40 -21.36
C THR A 30 13.92 -0.88 -22.13
N TRP A 31 13.12 -1.78 -21.57
CA TRP A 31 12.78 -3.07 -22.19
C TRP A 31 11.35 -3.56 -21.84
N GLY A 32 10.38 -2.64 -21.85
CA GLY A 32 8.95 -2.97 -21.77
C GLY A 32 8.33 -2.91 -20.37
N GLY A 33 9.03 -2.29 -19.42
CA GLY A 33 8.48 -1.93 -18.12
C GLY A 33 7.48 -0.77 -18.20
N SER A 34 6.60 -0.66 -17.20
CA SER A 34 5.67 0.46 -17.07
C SER A 34 6.19 1.51 -16.10
N LEU A 35 5.92 2.79 -16.40
CA LEU A 35 5.98 3.86 -15.40
C LEU A 35 4.98 3.58 -14.27
N ILE A 36 5.15 4.23 -13.12
CA ILE A 36 4.37 4.05 -11.88
C ILE A 36 4.51 2.67 -11.23
N ARG A 37 5.18 1.69 -11.85
CA ARG A 37 5.30 0.33 -11.29
C ARG A 37 5.93 0.32 -9.89
N PRO A 38 7.04 1.02 -9.60
CA PRO A 38 7.54 1.15 -8.24
C PRO A 38 6.51 1.75 -7.27
N GLU A 39 5.80 2.77 -7.70
CA GLU A 39 4.89 3.56 -6.87
C GLU A 39 3.54 2.89 -6.59
N ALA A 40 3.14 2.00 -7.51
CA ALA A 40 1.78 1.51 -7.67
C ALA A 40 1.11 1.00 -6.40
N THR A 41 1.81 0.22 -5.57
CA THR A 41 1.25 -0.34 -4.33
C THR A 41 1.04 0.73 -3.26
N GLY A 42 2.02 1.61 -3.05
CA GLY A 42 1.93 2.69 -2.07
C GLY A 42 0.88 3.72 -2.47
N TYR A 43 0.88 4.12 -3.75
CA TYR A 43 -0.15 4.98 -4.32
C TYR A 43 -1.54 4.35 -4.20
N GLY A 44 -1.65 3.05 -4.51
CA GLY A 44 -2.90 2.30 -4.40
C GLY A 44 -3.50 2.35 -2.99
N ALA A 45 -2.68 2.11 -1.95
CA ALA A 45 -3.14 2.14 -0.57
C ALA A 45 -3.67 3.54 -0.16
N VAL A 46 -3.04 4.61 -0.64
CA VAL A 46 -3.48 5.99 -0.39
C VAL A 46 -4.74 6.34 -1.19
N TYR A 47 -4.82 5.95 -2.47
CA TYR A 47 -6.03 6.14 -3.27
C TYR A 47 -7.23 5.41 -2.66
N PHE A 48 -7.04 4.17 -2.20
CA PHE A 48 -8.11 3.43 -1.53
C PHE A 48 -8.56 4.11 -0.24
N ALA A 49 -7.62 4.64 0.56
CA ALA A 49 -7.95 5.41 1.76
C ALA A 49 -8.72 6.70 1.44
N ALA A 50 -8.34 7.41 0.38
CA ALA A 50 -9.05 8.60 -0.09
C ALA A 50 -10.51 8.28 -0.49
N GLU A 51 -10.74 7.17 -1.21
CA GLU A 51 -12.10 6.74 -1.56
C GLU A 51 -12.91 6.31 -0.33
N MET A 52 -12.27 5.67 0.67
CA MET A 52 -12.93 5.37 1.95
C MET A 52 -13.37 6.64 2.68
N LEU A 53 -12.50 7.65 2.77
CA LEU A 53 -12.79 8.94 3.41
C LEU A 53 -13.90 9.71 2.67
N ALA A 54 -13.91 9.66 1.34
CA ALA A 54 -14.94 10.30 0.53
C ALA A 54 -16.36 9.79 0.86
N THR A 55 -16.52 8.53 1.29
CA THR A 55 -17.82 8.00 1.76
C THR A 55 -18.36 8.70 3.01
N ARG A 56 -17.50 9.40 3.75
CA ARG A 56 -17.82 10.18 4.96
C ARG A 56 -17.70 11.68 4.74
N ASN A 57 -17.66 12.14 3.49
CA ASN A 57 -17.44 13.56 3.13
C ASN A 57 -16.17 14.15 3.74
N ASP A 58 -15.12 13.33 3.84
CA ASP A 58 -13.83 13.70 4.43
C ASP A 58 -12.70 13.51 3.40
N THR A 59 -11.53 14.09 3.64
CA THR A 59 -10.37 14.06 2.72
C THR A 59 -9.08 13.75 3.46
N LEU A 60 -7.98 13.48 2.76
CA LEU A 60 -6.67 13.27 3.40
C LEU A 60 -5.98 14.58 3.82
N GLU A 61 -6.51 15.73 3.41
CA GLU A 61 -5.86 17.03 3.61
C GLU A 61 -5.71 17.34 5.11
N GLY A 62 -4.49 17.66 5.53
CA GLY A 62 -4.17 17.98 6.92
C GLY A 62 -4.12 16.80 7.90
N LYS A 63 -4.49 15.58 7.47
CA LYS A 63 -4.52 14.40 8.35
C LYS A 63 -3.12 13.92 8.73
N VAL A 64 -2.93 13.60 10.00
CA VAL A 64 -1.70 12.99 10.53
C VAL A 64 -1.73 11.49 10.26
N CYS A 65 -0.69 10.99 9.59
CA CYS A 65 -0.64 9.63 9.08
C CYS A 65 0.54 8.85 9.66
N LEU A 66 0.26 7.71 10.30
CA LEU A 66 1.27 6.73 10.68
C LEU A 66 1.56 5.83 9.48
N VAL A 67 2.83 5.73 9.10
CA VAL A 67 3.28 4.78 8.08
C VAL A 67 4.33 3.88 8.71
N SER A 68 4.15 2.56 8.61
CA SER A 68 5.19 1.61 8.96
C SER A 68 5.97 1.17 7.72
N GLY A 69 7.16 0.66 7.94
CA GLY A 69 8.09 0.30 6.88
C GLY A 69 8.82 1.53 6.34
N SER A 70 9.82 1.25 5.52
CA SER A 70 10.65 2.25 4.83
C SER A 70 11.12 1.70 3.49
N GLY A 71 10.51 0.60 3.05
CA GLY A 71 10.70 0.04 1.72
C GLY A 71 9.83 0.76 0.69
N ASN A 72 9.82 0.19 -0.52
CA ASN A 72 9.13 0.74 -1.68
C ASN A 72 7.67 1.14 -1.41
N VAL A 73 6.87 0.29 -0.76
CA VAL A 73 5.46 0.60 -0.46
C VAL A 73 5.33 1.81 0.46
N ALA A 74 6.08 1.83 1.57
CA ALA A 74 6.04 2.92 2.55
C ALA A 74 6.54 4.25 1.98
N GLN A 75 7.63 4.24 1.21
CA GLN A 75 8.19 5.45 0.58
C GLN A 75 7.14 6.12 -0.33
N TYR A 76 6.50 5.34 -1.19
CA TYR A 76 5.51 5.88 -2.14
C TYR A 76 4.13 6.11 -1.52
N ALA A 77 3.80 5.44 -0.42
CA ALA A 77 2.65 5.82 0.41
C ALA A 77 2.89 7.23 1.01
N CYS A 78 4.04 7.49 1.61
CA CYS A 78 4.40 8.84 2.07
C CYS A 78 4.39 9.87 0.94
N GLU A 79 4.96 9.53 -0.22
CA GLU A 79 4.97 10.41 -1.39
C GLU A 79 3.56 10.83 -1.82
N LYS A 80 2.63 9.85 -1.89
CA LYS A 80 1.24 10.12 -2.28
C LYS A 80 0.46 10.81 -1.18
N LEU A 81 0.70 10.49 0.10
CA LEU A 81 0.12 11.22 1.23
C LEU A 81 0.45 12.71 1.16
N LEU A 82 1.70 13.05 0.84
CA LEU A 82 2.13 14.43 0.62
C LEU A 82 1.44 15.08 -0.59
N ASP A 83 1.17 14.35 -1.68
CA ASP A 83 0.40 14.87 -2.82
C ASP A 83 -1.03 15.26 -2.41
N PHE A 84 -1.62 14.53 -1.46
CA PHE A 84 -2.96 14.78 -0.93
C PHE A 84 -2.97 15.78 0.25
N GLY A 85 -1.84 16.41 0.58
CA GLY A 85 -1.74 17.36 1.68
C GLY A 85 -1.82 16.74 3.08
N ALA A 86 -1.66 15.41 3.20
CA ALA A 86 -1.55 14.73 4.47
C ALA A 86 -0.15 14.87 5.06
N LYS A 87 -0.02 14.58 6.36
CA LYS A 87 1.22 14.70 7.12
C LYS A 87 1.67 13.31 7.61
N PRO A 88 2.51 12.57 6.84
CA PRO A 88 3.14 11.36 7.34
C PRO A 88 4.14 11.71 8.45
N VAL A 89 4.09 11.00 9.59
CA VAL A 89 4.93 11.30 10.78
C VAL A 89 5.79 10.14 11.25
N THR A 90 5.64 8.94 10.69
CA THR A 90 6.48 7.79 11.03
C THR A 90 6.98 7.05 9.79
N LEU A 91 8.12 6.37 9.95
CA LEU A 91 8.62 5.31 9.07
C LEU A 91 9.36 4.29 9.94
N SER A 92 9.42 3.03 9.52
CA SER A 92 10.10 1.99 10.31
C SER A 92 10.96 1.05 9.47
N ASP A 93 11.86 0.33 10.11
CA ASP A 93 12.51 -0.85 9.54
C ASP A 93 12.60 -1.96 10.59
N SER A 94 13.29 -3.05 10.27
CA SER A 94 13.43 -4.19 11.17
C SER A 94 14.03 -3.86 12.54
N SER A 95 14.74 -2.73 12.67
CA SER A 95 15.47 -2.34 13.88
C SER A 95 14.70 -1.40 14.80
N GLY A 96 13.63 -0.75 14.29
CA GLY A 96 12.84 0.22 15.04
C GLY A 96 12.11 1.18 14.13
N TYR A 97 11.58 2.26 14.69
CA TYR A 97 10.85 3.29 13.93
C TYR A 97 11.28 4.70 14.32
N ILE A 98 11.05 5.63 13.40
CA ILE A 98 11.19 7.07 13.64
C ILE A 98 9.82 7.69 13.82
N TYR A 99 9.75 8.70 14.66
CA TYR A 99 8.60 9.60 14.81
C TYR A 99 9.07 11.04 14.67
N ASP A 100 8.53 11.74 13.67
CA ASP A 100 8.82 13.13 13.35
C ASP A 100 7.53 13.95 13.52
N PRO A 101 7.37 14.67 14.65
CA PRO A 101 6.16 15.44 14.92
C PRO A 101 5.98 16.63 13.96
N GLU A 102 7.04 17.08 13.29
CA GLU A 102 6.96 18.12 12.25
C GLU A 102 6.48 17.55 10.92
N GLY A 103 6.53 16.23 10.74
CA GLY A 103 6.16 15.53 9.52
C GLY A 103 7.35 15.26 8.60
N ILE A 104 7.18 14.25 7.76
CA ILE A 104 8.14 13.82 6.74
C ILE A 104 7.76 14.51 5.43
N ASP A 105 8.33 15.69 5.18
CA ASP A 105 8.14 16.43 3.94
C ASP A 105 8.89 15.81 2.74
N ARG A 106 8.85 16.47 1.58
CA ARG A 106 9.50 16.01 0.35
C ARG A 106 11.02 15.86 0.49
N GLU A 107 11.67 16.75 1.20
CA GLU A 107 13.13 16.74 1.37
C GLU A 107 13.54 15.58 2.29
N LYS A 108 12.86 15.47 3.44
CA LYS A 108 13.01 14.36 4.38
C LYS A 108 12.73 13.01 3.71
N LEU A 109 11.67 12.91 2.90
CA LEU A 109 11.36 11.71 2.13
C LEU A 109 12.45 11.37 1.10
N ALA A 110 12.89 12.35 0.31
CA ALA A 110 13.96 12.14 -0.67
C ALA A 110 15.26 11.65 0.00
N TRP A 111 15.59 12.19 1.18
CA TRP A 111 16.72 11.71 1.98
C TRP A 111 16.53 10.25 2.43
N VAL A 112 15.33 9.87 2.87
CA VAL A 112 15.02 8.47 3.22
C VAL A 112 15.14 7.55 2.00
N MET A 113 14.68 7.98 0.83
CA MET A 113 14.79 7.19 -0.40
C MET A 113 16.27 6.96 -0.78
N GLU A 114 17.12 7.98 -0.67
CA GLU A 114 18.57 7.84 -0.88
C GLU A 114 19.20 6.88 0.15
N LEU A 115 18.86 7.06 1.44
CA LEU A 115 19.31 6.19 2.52
C LEU A 115 18.98 4.72 2.23
N LYS A 116 17.74 4.43 1.82
CA LYS A 116 17.24 3.06 1.68
C LYS A 116 17.59 2.42 0.35
N ASN A 117 17.53 3.17 -0.74
CA ASN A 117 17.65 2.61 -2.10
C ASN A 117 19.10 2.62 -2.60
N VAL A 118 19.91 3.58 -2.17
CA VAL A 118 21.32 3.72 -2.61
C VAL A 118 22.27 3.26 -1.52
N ARG A 119 22.22 3.91 -0.34
CA ARG A 119 23.16 3.63 0.77
C ARG A 119 22.88 2.32 1.50
N ARG A 120 21.63 1.83 1.44
CA ARG A 120 21.12 0.67 2.19
C ARG A 120 21.30 0.81 3.71
N GLY A 121 21.12 2.02 4.23
CA GLY A 121 21.27 2.34 5.65
C GLY A 121 20.07 1.98 6.53
N ARG A 122 20.21 2.28 7.83
CA ARG A 122 19.19 2.02 8.85
C ARG A 122 18.39 3.27 9.14
N ILE A 123 17.08 3.11 9.36
CA ILE A 123 16.18 4.26 9.53
C ILE A 123 16.56 5.15 10.73
N ARG A 124 17.25 4.58 11.73
CA ARG A 124 17.82 5.34 12.86
C ARG A 124 18.74 6.50 12.44
N GLU A 125 19.41 6.40 11.29
CA GLU A 125 20.29 7.48 10.78
C GLU A 125 19.49 8.76 10.47
N TYR A 126 18.17 8.66 10.33
CA TYR A 126 17.28 9.81 10.11
C TYR A 126 17.38 10.84 11.24
N VAL A 127 17.46 10.40 12.50
CA VAL A 127 17.52 11.33 13.65
C VAL A 127 18.89 11.99 13.80
N ASP A 128 19.92 11.44 13.15
CA ASP A 128 21.21 12.11 13.04
C ASP A 128 21.12 13.33 12.11
N GLN A 129 20.30 13.24 11.06
CA GLN A 129 20.08 14.31 10.09
C GLN A 129 19.00 15.31 10.54
N PHE A 130 17.87 14.82 11.04
CA PHE A 130 16.69 15.64 11.37
C PHE A 130 16.42 15.59 12.88
N LYS A 131 16.82 16.66 13.58
CA LYS A 131 16.84 16.71 15.06
C LYS A 131 15.47 16.80 15.72
N SER A 132 14.42 17.15 14.99
CA SER A 132 13.04 17.16 15.50
C SER A 132 12.45 15.76 15.66
N ALA A 133 13.07 14.74 15.05
CA ALA A 133 12.59 13.37 15.11
C ALA A 133 13.23 12.55 16.23
N THR A 134 12.50 11.54 16.66
CA THR A 134 12.92 10.57 17.66
C THR A 134 12.99 9.17 17.04
N TYR A 135 13.90 8.33 17.53
CA TYR A 135 14.02 6.94 17.12
C TYR A 135 13.73 6.03 18.31
N THR A 136 12.85 5.07 18.10
CA THR A 136 12.53 4.04 19.08
C THR A 136 12.97 2.68 18.54
N PRO A 137 13.91 1.98 19.21
CA PRO A 137 14.32 0.64 18.79
C PRO A 137 13.18 -0.37 18.98
N THR A 138 13.17 -1.43 18.18
CA THR A 138 12.28 -2.57 18.39
C THR A 138 12.59 -3.23 19.73
N ASP A 139 11.57 -3.41 20.57
CA ASP A 139 11.68 -4.15 21.83
C ASP A 139 10.95 -5.49 21.71
N PRO A 140 11.68 -6.64 21.71
CA PRO A 140 11.07 -7.95 21.60
C PRO A 140 10.29 -8.38 22.86
N ASN A 141 10.40 -7.64 23.96
CA ASN A 141 9.66 -7.93 25.20
C ASN A 141 8.26 -7.30 25.21
N LEU A 142 7.97 -6.40 24.26
CA LEU A 142 6.64 -5.84 24.11
C LEU A 142 5.78 -6.78 23.26
N ASP A 143 4.54 -6.94 23.69
CA ASP A 143 3.49 -7.67 22.99
C ASP A 143 2.72 -6.80 21.99
N TYR A 144 3.10 -5.52 21.85
CA TYR A 144 2.56 -4.57 20.87
C TYR A 144 3.70 -3.75 20.25
N ASN A 145 3.43 -3.08 19.14
CA ASN A 145 4.35 -2.21 18.44
C ASN A 145 4.09 -0.73 18.82
N PRO A 146 5.02 -0.06 19.51
CA PRO A 146 4.82 1.32 19.97
C PRO A 146 4.62 2.35 18.86
N LEU A 147 4.95 2.04 17.61
CA LEU A 147 4.63 2.88 16.45
C LEU A 147 3.13 3.20 16.39
N TRP A 148 2.29 2.20 16.68
CA TRP A 148 0.82 2.32 16.61
C TRP A 148 0.19 3.02 17.82
N ASN A 149 1.01 3.42 18.80
CA ASN A 149 0.56 4.15 20.00
C ASN A 149 0.81 5.67 19.91
N HIS A 150 0.94 6.21 18.70
CA HIS A 150 1.01 7.65 18.45
C HIS A 150 -0.35 8.21 18.04
N LYS A 151 -0.64 9.45 18.46
CA LYS A 151 -1.83 10.19 18.03
C LYS A 151 -1.79 10.45 16.51
N ALA A 152 -2.83 10.01 15.80
CA ALA A 152 -2.94 10.16 14.35
C ALA A 152 -4.39 10.00 13.88
N ASP A 153 -4.67 10.39 12.64
CA ASP A 153 -5.98 10.23 12.00
C ASP A 153 -6.04 8.97 11.13
N CYS A 154 -4.92 8.58 10.53
CA CYS A 154 -4.82 7.46 9.59
C CYS A 154 -3.59 6.59 9.85
N ALA A 155 -3.68 5.29 9.55
CA ALA A 155 -2.56 4.36 9.59
C ALA A 155 -2.40 3.55 8.30
N PHE A 156 -1.15 3.39 7.85
CA PHE A 156 -0.76 2.73 6.61
C PHE A 156 0.29 1.65 6.89
N PRO A 157 -0.12 0.46 7.37
CA PRO A 157 0.81 -0.62 7.63
C PRO A 157 1.41 -1.17 6.33
N SER A 158 2.72 -0.96 6.15
CA SER A 158 3.44 -1.18 4.89
C SER A 158 4.78 -1.88 5.10
N ALA A 159 4.99 -2.59 6.22
CA ALA A 159 6.23 -3.28 6.53
C ALA A 159 6.17 -4.79 6.28
N THR A 160 5.34 -5.52 7.02
CA THR A 160 5.32 -6.99 7.03
C THR A 160 3.95 -7.52 7.43
N GLN A 161 3.75 -8.83 7.23
CA GLN A 161 2.59 -9.55 7.74
C GLN A 161 2.54 -9.52 9.28
N ASN A 162 1.33 -9.43 9.85
CA ASN A 162 1.06 -9.45 11.30
C ASN A 162 1.81 -8.38 12.13
N GLU A 163 2.00 -7.18 11.58
CA GLU A 163 2.62 -6.04 12.29
C GLU A 163 1.65 -5.20 13.15
N ILE A 164 0.33 -5.43 13.02
CA ILE A 164 -0.71 -4.86 13.89
C ILE A 164 -1.47 -6.02 14.51
N ASN A 165 -1.45 -6.15 15.83
CA ASN A 165 -2.29 -7.09 16.56
C ASN A 165 -3.51 -6.44 17.22
N GLY A 166 -4.22 -7.17 18.08
CA GLY A 166 -5.40 -6.65 18.78
C GLY A 166 -5.12 -5.50 19.74
N GLU A 167 -3.97 -5.50 20.43
CA GLU A 167 -3.57 -4.41 21.32
C GLU A 167 -3.14 -3.17 20.52
N ASP A 168 -2.38 -3.37 19.43
CA ASP A 168 -2.04 -2.30 18.50
C ASP A 168 -3.28 -1.63 17.92
N ALA A 169 -4.28 -2.42 17.53
CA ALA A 169 -5.54 -1.92 17.00
C ALA A 169 -6.27 -1.06 18.05
N LYS A 170 -6.33 -1.49 19.32
CA LYS A 170 -6.91 -0.68 20.40
C LYS A 170 -6.14 0.62 20.65
N HIS A 171 -4.81 0.59 20.58
CA HIS A 171 -3.99 1.79 20.68
C HIS A 171 -4.32 2.79 19.56
N LEU A 172 -4.44 2.32 18.32
CA LEU A 172 -4.80 3.17 17.17
C LEU A 172 -6.15 3.86 17.39
N ILE A 173 -7.18 3.09 17.78
CA ILE A 173 -8.52 3.62 18.05
C ILE A 173 -8.48 4.67 19.17
N THR A 174 -7.84 4.34 20.29
CA THR A 174 -7.72 5.24 21.46
C THR A 174 -7.00 6.54 21.09
N ASN A 175 -6.06 6.48 20.16
CA ASN A 175 -5.27 7.61 19.68
C ASN A 175 -5.92 8.40 18.53
N GLY A 176 -7.17 8.08 18.16
CA GLY A 176 -7.98 8.85 17.22
C GLY A 176 -7.91 8.39 15.76
N VAL A 177 -7.31 7.23 15.48
CA VAL A 177 -7.24 6.71 14.12
C VAL A 177 -8.63 6.26 13.66
N THR A 178 -9.07 6.80 12.54
CA THR A 178 -10.38 6.51 11.92
C THR A 178 -10.26 5.79 10.57
N VAL A 179 -9.04 5.68 10.04
CA VAL A 179 -8.74 5.03 8.77
C VAL A 179 -7.51 4.14 8.91
N VAL A 180 -7.62 2.90 8.47
CA VAL A 180 -6.47 1.98 8.33
C VAL A 180 -6.50 1.43 6.91
N SER A 181 -5.43 1.62 6.14
CA SER A 181 -5.33 1.12 4.75
C SER A 181 -4.08 0.27 4.58
N GLU A 182 -4.26 -1.04 4.40
CA GLU A 182 -3.15 -1.99 4.38
C GLU A 182 -2.33 -1.89 3.08
N GLY A 183 -1.06 -1.45 3.19
CA GLY A 183 -0.10 -1.44 2.09
C GLY A 183 0.68 -2.76 1.96
N ALA A 184 0.96 -3.43 3.08
CA ALA A 184 1.58 -4.75 3.11
C ALA A 184 0.54 -5.88 2.86
N ASN A 185 1.01 -7.12 2.74
CA ASN A 185 0.14 -8.29 2.63
C ASN A 185 -0.22 -8.83 4.02
N MET A 186 -1.50 -8.69 4.40
CA MET A 186 -2.03 -9.12 5.70
C MET A 186 -1.24 -8.57 6.91
N PRO A 187 -0.98 -7.24 7.00
CA PRO A 187 -0.29 -6.67 8.15
C PRO A 187 -1.10 -6.75 9.44
N THR A 188 -2.44 -6.74 9.38
CA THR A 188 -3.27 -6.83 10.58
C THR A 188 -3.62 -8.28 10.90
N THR A 189 -3.40 -8.70 12.15
CA THR A 189 -3.88 -10.02 12.62
C THR A 189 -5.41 -10.05 12.69
N LEU A 190 -5.99 -11.25 12.72
CA LEU A 190 -7.45 -11.40 12.83
C LEU A 190 -8.05 -10.67 14.04
N ASP A 191 -7.34 -10.67 15.17
CA ASP A 191 -7.79 -9.96 16.38
C ASP A 191 -7.81 -8.44 16.16
N GLY A 192 -6.79 -7.89 15.49
CA GLY A 192 -6.77 -6.46 15.13
C GLY A 192 -7.86 -6.09 14.12
N VAL A 193 -8.08 -6.93 13.11
CA VAL A 193 -9.18 -6.75 12.15
C VAL A 193 -10.53 -6.71 12.86
N LYS A 194 -10.75 -7.62 13.81
CA LYS A 194 -11.99 -7.66 14.59
C LYS A 194 -12.20 -6.35 15.36
N VAL A 195 -11.18 -5.83 16.03
CA VAL A 195 -11.25 -4.53 16.73
C VAL A 195 -11.67 -3.41 15.77
N PHE A 196 -11.04 -3.32 14.59
CA PHE A 196 -11.38 -2.27 13.62
C PHE A 196 -12.82 -2.37 13.07
N LEU A 197 -13.31 -3.60 12.86
CA LEU A 197 -14.66 -3.84 12.39
C LEU A 197 -15.71 -3.56 13.48
N ASP A 198 -15.45 -3.97 14.71
CA ASP A 198 -16.35 -3.76 15.87
C ASP A 198 -16.49 -2.26 16.18
N GLU A 199 -15.41 -1.49 16.07
CA GLU A 199 -15.39 -0.02 16.25
C GLU A 199 -15.90 0.77 15.03
N GLY A 200 -16.13 0.10 13.89
CA GLY A 200 -16.70 0.73 12.70
C GLY A 200 -15.81 1.79 12.04
N ILE A 201 -14.48 1.70 12.19
CA ILE A 201 -13.56 2.58 11.46
C ILE A 201 -13.46 2.20 9.98
N LEU A 202 -12.86 3.07 9.15
CA LEU A 202 -12.62 2.78 7.74
C LEU A 202 -11.41 1.85 7.60
N TYR A 203 -11.67 0.55 7.55
CA TYR A 203 -10.64 -0.47 7.39
C TYR A 203 -10.56 -1.00 5.95
N GLY A 204 -9.45 -0.72 5.27
CA GLY A 204 -9.15 -1.14 3.90
C GLY A 204 -8.22 -2.38 3.87
N PRO A 205 -8.74 -3.59 3.57
CA PRO A 205 -7.95 -4.81 3.60
C PRO A 205 -6.94 -4.87 2.45
N GLY A 206 -5.78 -5.49 2.67
CA GLY A 206 -4.66 -5.51 1.72
C GLY A 206 -5.04 -6.06 0.36
N LYS A 207 -5.88 -7.09 0.31
CA LYS A 207 -6.42 -7.67 -0.95
C LYS A 207 -7.12 -6.66 -1.88
N ALA A 208 -7.56 -5.53 -1.33
CA ALA A 208 -8.15 -4.41 -2.07
C ALA A 208 -7.21 -3.20 -2.07
N ALA A 209 -6.76 -2.74 -0.89
CA ALA A 209 -5.98 -1.51 -0.73
C ALA A 209 -4.61 -1.56 -1.44
N ASN A 210 -3.89 -2.69 -1.37
CA ASN A 210 -2.57 -2.83 -1.97
C ASN A 210 -2.60 -3.31 -3.44
N ALA A 211 -3.81 -3.50 -4.00
CA ALA A 211 -4.01 -4.05 -5.34
C ALA A 211 -3.46 -3.17 -6.48
N GLY A 212 -3.04 -1.94 -6.18
CA GLY A 212 -2.41 -1.05 -7.15
C GLY A 212 -1.20 -1.68 -7.87
N GLY A 213 -0.38 -2.44 -7.14
CA GLY A 213 0.79 -3.13 -7.73
C GLY A 213 0.42 -4.15 -8.80
N VAL A 214 -0.63 -4.95 -8.58
CA VAL A 214 -1.12 -5.90 -9.58
C VAL A 214 -1.91 -5.20 -10.69
N ALA A 215 -2.62 -4.12 -10.37
CA ALA A 215 -3.30 -3.30 -11.36
C ALA A 215 -2.32 -2.73 -12.41
N VAL A 216 -1.22 -2.10 -11.96
CA VAL A 216 -0.20 -1.57 -12.87
C VAL A 216 0.56 -2.70 -13.59
N SER A 217 0.67 -3.89 -13.00
CA SER A 217 1.17 -5.06 -13.72
C SER A 217 0.26 -5.43 -14.91
N GLY A 218 -1.06 -5.37 -14.75
CA GLY A 218 -2.01 -5.54 -15.87
C GLY A 218 -1.92 -4.42 -16.91
N LEU A 219 -1.67 -3.17 -16.47
CA LEU A 219 -1.40 -2.05 -17.37
C LEU A 219 -0.09 -2.22 -18.14
N GLU A 220 0.95 -2.78 -17.51
CA GLU A 220 2.21 -3.13 -18.17
C GLU A 220 1.98 -4.21 -19.24
N MET A 221 1.16 -5.23 -18.96
CA MET A 221 0.78 -6.24 -19.95
C MET A 221 0.02 -5.63 -21.14
N SER A 222 -0.88 -4.68 -20.86
CA SER A 222 -1.62 -3.95 -21.90
C SER A 222 -0.67 -3.15 -22.80
N GLN A 223 0.23 -2.37 -22.23
CA GLN A 223 1.26 -1.59 -22.95
C GLN A 223 2.14 -2.49 -23.82
N ASN A 224 2.60 -3.64 -23.29
CA ASN A 224 3.39 -4.60 -24.05
C ASN A 224 2.60 -5.21 -25.22
N SER A 225 1.30 -5.46 -25.04
CA SER A 225 0.43 -6.04 -26.08
C SER A 225 0.17 -5.05 -27.23
N ILE A 226 -0.06 -3.78 -26.91
CA ILE A 226 -0.28 -2.71 -27.90
C ILE A 226 1.03 -2.13 -28.46
N ARG A 227 2.18 -2.48 -27.85
CA ARG A 227 3.53 -1.99 -28.19
C ARG A 227 3.69 -0.47 -28.09
N LEU A 228 2.93 0.14 -27.17
CA LEU A 228 2.99 1.57 -26.88
C LEU A 228 3.16 1.75 -25.37
N SER A 229 4.07 2.65 -25.00
CA SER A 229 4.25 3.07 -23.61
C SER A 229 3.37 4.28 -23.33
N TRP A 230 2.78 4.31 -22.15
CA TRP A 230 1.99 5.45 -21.67
C TRP A 230 2.85 6.40 -20.85
N SER A 231 2.41 7.66 -20.74
CA SER A 231 3.04 8.64 -19.86
C SER A 231 2.84 8.28 -18.39
N ARG A 232 3.60 8.91 -17.48
CA ARG A 232 3.45 8.69 -16.03
C ARG A 232 2.02 9.05 -15.60
N GLU A 233 1.52 10.17 -16.08
CA GLU A 233 0.21 10.74 -15.77
C GLU A 233 -0.90 9.82 -16.26
N GLU A 234 -0.78 9.29 -17.48
CA GLU A 234 -1.75 8.35 -18.04
C GLU A 234 -1.83 7.04 -17.23
N VAL A 235 -0.68 6.49 -16.80
CA VAL A 235 -0.66 5.29 -15.96
C VAL A 235 -1.24 5.59 -14.57
N ASP A 236 -0.90 6.73 -13.97
CA ASP A 236 -1.39 7.12 -12.65
C ASP A 236 -2.91 7.35 -12.64
N GLN A 237 -3.45 8.05 -13.64
CA GLN A 237 -4.89 8.24 -13.80
C GLN A 237 -5.64 6.91 -13.96
N ARG A 238 -5.08 5.97 -14.74
CA ARG A 238 -5.65 4.62 -14.88
C ARG A 238 -5.59 3.85 -13.56
N LEU A 239 -4.48 3.93 -12.82
CA LEU A 239 -4.35 3.34 -11.49
C LEU A 239 -5.41 3.89 -10.54
N GLN A 240 -5.55 5.21 -10.45
CA GLN A 240 -6.56 5.86 -9.61
C GLN A 240 -7.98 5.38 -9.95
N GLY A 241 -8.32 5.34 -11.24
CA GLY A 241 -9.61 4.82 -11.70
C GLY A 241 -9.84 3.34 -11.33
N ILE A 242 -8.80 2.50 -11.43
CA ILE A 242 -8.88 1.10 -11.00
C ILE A 242 -9.11 0.99 -9.49
N MET A 243 -8.38 1.76 -8.67
CA MET A 243 -8.53 1.72 -7.21
C MET A 243 -9.93 2.18 -6.78
N LYS A 244 -10.47 3.20 -7.43
CA LYS A 244 -11.85 3.64 -7.24
C LYS A 244 -12.86 2.54 -7.57
N ASN A 245 -12.67 1.84 -8.69
CA ASN A 245 -13.54 0.71 -9.06
C ASN A 245 -13.46 -0.45 -8.07
N ILE A 246 -12.26 -0.75 -7.55
CA ILE A 246 -12.06 -1.79 -6.52
C ILE A 246 -12.78 -1.40 -5.22
N HIS A 247 -12.64 -0.14 -4.78
CA HIS A 247 -13.36 0.39 -3.63
C HIS A 247 -14.87 0.30 -3.81
N GLN A 248 -15.38 0.79 -4.94
CA GLN A 248 -16.80 0.77 -5.26
C GLN A 248 -17.36 -0.66 -5.25
N ALA A 249 -16.68 -1.60 -5.90
CA ALA A 249 -17.10 -3.01 -5.93
C ALA A 249 -17.12 -3.64 -4.53
N ALA A 250 -16.12 -3.34 -3.68
CA ALA A 250 -16.10 -3.82 -2.31
C ALA A 250 -17.25 -3.21 -1.49
N ARG A 251 -17.48 -1.90 -1.59
CA ARG A 251 -18.58 -1.21 -0.87
C ARG A 251 -19.94 -1.75 -1.29
N GLU A 252 -20.21 -1.84 -2.59
CA GLU A 252 -21.49 -2.32 -3.12
C GLU A 252 -21.75 -3.78 -2.75
N ALA A 253 -20.73 -4.63 -2.80
CA ALA A 253 -20.86 -6.02 -2.34
C ALA A 253 -21.14 -6.10 -0.84
N ALA A 254 -20.44 -5.31 -0.03
CA ALA A 254 -20.67 -5.24 1.41
C ALA A 254 -22.11 -4.80 1.75
N GLU A 255 -22.62 -3.77 1.07
CA GLU A 255 -24.01 -3.28 1.21
C GLU A 255 -25.02 -4.34 0.76
N ARG A 256 -24.84 -4.90 -0.44
CA ARG A 256 -25.77 -5.88 -1.03
C ARG A 256 -25.91 -7.15 -0.18
N TYR A 257 -24.86 -7.56 0.51
CA TYR A 257 -24.82 -8.80 1.30
C TYR A 257 -24.92 -8.55 2.82
N GLY A 258 -25.41 -7.37 3.23
CA GLY A 258 -25.88 -7.14 4.60
C GLY A 258 -24.78 -6.77 5.61
N THR A 259 -23.59 -6.38 5.16
CA THR A 259 -22.50 -5.88 6.02
C THR A 259 -21.98 -4.52 5.54
N PRO A 260 -22.82 -3.48 5.48
CA PRO A 260 -22.43 -2.16 4.95
C PRO A 260 -21.20 -1.60 5.69
N GLY A 261 -20.26 -1.00 4.95
CA GLY A 261 -19.01 -0.48 5.49
C GLY A 261 -17.92 -1.53 5.78
N ASN A 262 -18.23 -2.83 5.74
CA ASN A 262 -17.24 -3.89 5.92
C ASN A 262 -16.55 -4.25 4.59
N TYR A 263 -15.45 -3.55 4.28
CA TYR A 263 -14.67 -3.79 3.06
C TYR A 263 -14.00 -5.17 3.04
N VAL A 264 -13.81 -5.86 4.18
CA VAL A 264 -13.27 -7.24 4.22
C VAL A 264 -14.24 -8.21 3.55
N ASN A 265 -15.52 -8.17 3.97
CA ASN A 265 -16.58 -8.95 3.37
C ASN A 265 -16.79 -8.53 1.92
N GLY A 266 -16.89 -7.23 1.68
CA GLY A 266 -17.08 -6.65 0.36
C GLY A 266 -16.04 -7.12 -0.67
N ALA A 267 -14.75 -6.97 -0.36
CA ALA A 267 -13.67 -7.37 -1.25
C ALA A 267 -13.64 -8.88 -1.50
N ASN A 268 -13.89 -9.70 -0.48
CA ASN A 268 -13.99 -11.15 -0.62
C ASN A 268 -15.14 -11.55 -1.56
N ILE A 269 -16.33 -11.01 -1.31
CA ILE A 269 -17.54 -11.34 -2.07
C ILE A 269 -17.40 -10.87 -3.52
N ALA A 270 -16.98 -9.63 -3.75
CA ALA A 270 -16.80 -9.07 -5.09
C ALA A 270 -15.77 -9.86 -5.90
N GLY A 271 -14.62 -10.19 -5.29
CA GLY A 271 -13.59 -11.01 -5.93
C GLY A 271 -14.07 -12.42 -6.25
N PHE A 272 -14.72 -13.08 -5.28
CA PHE A 272 -15.22 -14.44 -5.44
C PHE A 272 -16.30 -14.53 -6.51
N ILE A 273 -17.32 -13.68 -6.48
CA ILE A 273 -18.44 -13.70 -7.44
C ILE A 273 -17.94 -13.55 -8.88
N LYS A 274 -16.98 -12.64 -9.11
CA LYS A 274 -16.41 -12.43 -10.45
C LYS A 274 -15.77 -13.71 -11.00
N VAL A 275 -15.00 -14.42 -10.18
CA VAL A 275 -14.35 -15.67 -10.57
C VAL A 275 -15.38 -16.80 -10.70
N ALA A 276 -16.26 -16.97 -9.72
CA ALA A 276 -17.26 -18.03 -9.71
C ALA A 276 -18.21 -17.95 -10.92
N ASN A 277 -18.69 -16.75 -11.26
CA ASN A 277 -19.53 -16.55 -12.46
C ASN A 277 -18.77 -16.91 -13.73
N ALA A 278 -17.52 -16.44 -13.88
CA ALA A 278 -16.71 -16.77 -15.05
C ALA A 278 -16.44 -18.29 -15.15
N MET A 279 -16.25 -18.98 -14.02
CA MET A 279 -16.11 -20.44 -13.99
C MET A 279 -17.39 -21.15 -14.43
N MET A 280 -18.57 -20.70 -13.94
CA MET A 280 -19.86 -21.26 -14.35
C MET A 280 -20.12 -21.06 -15.85
N ASP A 281 -19.82 -19.87 -16.38
CA ASP A 281 -20.00 -19.55 -17.81
C ASP A 281 -19.10 -20.40 -18.73
N GLN A 282 -17.94 -20.85 -18.23
CA GLN A 282 -16.97 -21.66 -18.99
C GLN A 282 -17.24 -23.17 -18.92
N GLY A 283 -18.21 -23.62 -18.11
CA GLY A 283 -18.54 -25.03 -17.95
C GLY A 283 -17.47 -25.82 -17.18
N ILE A 284 -17.48 -27.15 -17.34
CA ILE A 284 -16.56 -28.06 -16.66
C ILE A 284 -15.32 -28.25 -17.53
N VAL A 285 -14.26 -27.50 -17.22
CA VAL A 285 -12.95 -27.51 -17.91
C VAL A 285 -11.78 -27.74 -16.95
#